data_AF-A0A2M8ETH5-F1
#
_entry.id   AF-A0A2M8ETH5-F1
#
_cell.length_a   1.000
_cell.length_b   1.000
_cell.length_c   1.000
_cell.angle_alpha   90.00
_cell.angle_beta   90.00
_cell.angle_gamma   90.00
#
_symmetry.space_group_name_H-M   'P 1'
#
loop_
_entity.id
_entity.type
_entity.pdbx_description
1 polymer ?
#
loop_
_entity_poly.entity_id
_entity_poly.type
_entity_poly.pdbx_seq_one_letter_code
_entity_poly.pdbx_strand_id
1 'polypeptide(L)'
;MVLAMMRNFFKNSSSILTRRQTSILSAATVIMVMIATSRILGLIRNRILAHFFSAETLAVYFAAFRLPEVIFEVLIFGALSSAFIPIFTSYISRKQKDQAWYVAAVSLNFAFLIFSFLAILIFIFANPLYRLIAPGFAPEQTSQIASLTRILILA
;
A
#
# COMPACT_ATOMS: atom_id res chain seq x y z
N MET A 1 -23.60 -24.18 -18.80
CA MET A 1 -22.21 -24.25 -19.32
C MET A 1 -21.32 -23.12 -18.78
N VAL A 2 -21.71 -21.84 -18.92
CA VAL A 2 -20.95 -20.67 -18.40
C VAL A 2 -20.70 -20.70 -16.88
N LEU A 3 -21.72 -21.05 -16.09
CA LEU A 3 -21.61 -21.18 -14.62
C LEU A 3 -20.57 -22.23 -14.15
N ALA A 4 -20.44 -23.34 -14.89
CA ALA A 4 -19.45 -24.37 -14.58
C ALA A 4 -18.03 -23.93 -14.96
N MET A 5 -17.90 -23.14 -16.04
CA MET A 5 -16.64 -22.57 -16.51
C MET A 5 -16.14 -21.46 -15.57
N MET A 6 -17.02 -20.58 -15.09
CA MET A 6 -16.69 -19.57 -14.06
C MET A 6 -16.29 -20.23 -12.73
N ARG A 7 -16.97 -21.29 -12.32
CA ARG A 7 -16.65 -22.03 -11.10
C ARG A 7 -15.28 -22.74 -11.18
N ASN A 8 -14.94 -23.29 -12.34
CA ASN A 8 -13.63 -23.90 -12.57
C ASN A 8 -12.50 -22.86 -12.69
N PHE A 9 -12.77 -21.70 -13.30
CA PHE A 9 -11.82 -20.58 -13.32
C PHE A 9 -11.50 -20.08 -11.91
N PHE A 10 -12.51 -19.97 -11.04
CA PHE A 10 -12.30 -19.61 -9.62
C PHE A 10 -11.57 -20.69 -8.81
N LYS A 11 -11.91 -21.99 -9.00
CA LYS A 11 -11.22 -23.10 -8.29
C LYS A 11 -9.77 -23.30 -8.73
N ASN A 12 -9.43 -23.06 -10.00
CA ASN A 12 -8.04 -23.14 -10.47
C ASN A 12 -7.23 -21.89 -10.10
N SER A 13 -7.85 -20.71 -10.11
CA SER A 13 -7.15 -19.47 -9.71
C SER A 13 -6.80 -19.46 -8.22
N SER A 14 -7.65 -20.03 -7.36
CA SER A 14 -7.37 -20.14 -5.93
C SER A 14 -6.25 -21.14 -5.63
N SER A 15 -6.09 -22.21 -6.42
CA SER A 15 -5.01 -23.20 -6.21
C SER A 15 -3.63 -22.63 -6.54
N ILE A 16 -3.52 -21.72 -7.52
CA ILE A 16 -2.26 -21.04 -7.85
C ILE A 16 -1.84 -20.08 -6.70
N LEU A 17 -2.81 -19.41 -6.07
CA LEU A 17 -2.55 -18.47 -4.97
C LEU A 17 -2.29 -19.16 -3.62
N THR A 18 -2.88 -20.33 -3.38
CA THR A 18 -2.80 -21.03 -2.08
C THR A 18 -1.78 -22.16 -2.03
N ARG A 19 -1.25 -22.60 -3.18
CA ARG A 19 -0.21 -23.62 -3.21
C ARG A 19 1.12 -23.04 -2.71
N ARG A 20 1.79 -23.81 -1.83
CA ARG A 20 3.11 -23.46 -1.31
C ARG A 20 4.10 -23.31 -2.47
N GLN A 21 4.69 -22.12 -2.61
CA GLN A 21 5.73 -21.85 -3.59
C GLN A 21 7.04 -22.46 -3.12
N THR A 22 7.65 -23.30 -3.94
CA THR A 22 8.87 -24.06 -3.59
C THR A 22 10.13 -23.48 -4.22
N SER A 23 10.00 -22.56 -5.19
CA SER A 23 11.14 -21.89 -5.82
C SER A 23 10.97 -20.38 -5.80
N ILE A 24 12.11 -19.67 -5.89
CA ILE A 24 12.14 -18.20 -5.97
C ILE A 24 11.37 -17.73 -7.21
N LEU A 25 11.55 -18.40 -8.35
CA LEU A 25 10.87 -18.06 -9.60
C LEU A 25 9.35 -18.20 -9.48
N SER A 26 8.86 -19.25 -8.81
CA SER A 26 7.42 -19.46 -8.67
C SER A 26 6.80 -18.41 -7.74
N ALA A 27 7.46 -18.09 -6.62
CA ALA A 27 7.04 -17.01 -5.73
C ALA A 27 7.07 -15.62 -6.41
N ALA A 28 8.16 -15.30 -7.13
CA ALA A 28 8.31 -14.04 -7.85
C ALA A 28 7.24 -13.87 -8.94
N THR A 29 6.91 -14.96 -9.67
CA THR A 29 5.85 -14.94 -10.68
C THR A 29 4.49 -14.61 -10.07
N VAL A 30 4.14 -15.21 -8.93
CA VAL A 30 2.87 -14.92 -8.24
C VAL A 30 2.82 -13.45 -7.82
N ILE A 31 3.88 -12.93 -7.20
CA ILE A 31 3.97 -11.52 -6.79
C ILE A 31 3.82 -10.60 -8.02
N MET A 32 4.52 -10.89 -9.11
CA MET A 32 4.47 -10.11 -10.35
C MET A 32 3.06 -10.07 -10.92
N VAL A 33 2.36 -11.21 -11.01
CA VAL A 33 0.99 -11.29 -11.51
C VAL A 33 0.06 -10.46 -10.61
N MET A 34 0.19 -10.57 -9.27
CA MET A 34 -0.62 -9.77 -8.34
C MET A 34 -0.38 -8.27 -8.51
N ILE A 35 0.88 -7.84 -8.66
CA ILE A 35 1.21 -6.44 -8.90
C ILE A 35 0.65 -5.97 -10.25
N ALA A 36 0.81 -6.77 -11.31
CA ALA A 36 0.30 -6.44 -12.63
C ALA A 36 -1.23 -6.29 -12.62
N THR A 37 -1.95 -7.22 -11.98
CA THR A 37 -3.41 -7.13 -11.80
C THR A 37 -3.80 -5.90 -11.00
N SER A 38 -3.11 -5.60 -9.89
CA SER A 38 -3.35 -4.40 -9.09
C SER A 38 -3.16 -3.11 -9.91
N ARG A 39 -2.10 -3.04 -10.73
CA ARG A 39 -1.85 -1.90 -11.63
C ARG A 39 -2.93 -1.75 -12.70
N ILE A 40 -3.38 -2.86 -13.31
CA ILE A 40 -4.48 -2.84 -14.29
C ILE A 40 -5.77 -2.31 -13.64
N LEU A 41 -6.11 -2.77 -12.43
CA LEU A 41 -7.27 -2.25 -11.70
C LEU A 41 -7.11 -0.76 -11.36
N GLY A 42 -5.91 -0.33 -11.00
CA GLY A 42 -5.59 1.09 -10.81
C GLY A 42 -5.78 1.93 -12.08
N LEU A 43 -5.40 1.41 -13.25
CA LEU A 43 -5.63 2.05 -14.54
C LEU A 43 -7.12 2.15 -14.86
N ILE A 44 -7.90 1.09 -14.62
CA ILE A 44 -9.35 1.09 -14.80
C ILE A 44 -9.99 2.14 -13.88
N ARG A 45 -9.61 2.18 -12.60
CA ARG A 45 -10.05 3.22 -11.65
C ARG A 45 -9.76 4.61 -12.20
N ASN A 46 -8.52 4.85 -12.65
CA ASN A 46 -8.12 6.16 -13.17
C ASN A 46 -8.92 6.53 -14.43
N ARG A 47 -9.22 5.57 -15.31
CA ARG A 47 -10.06 5.79 -16.50
C ARG A 47 -11.50 6.15 -16.14
N ILE A 48 -12.08 5.47 -15.15
CA ILE A 48 -13.42 5.78 -14.64
C ILE A 48 -13.43 7.19 -14.04
N LEU A 49 -12.46 7.52 -13.20
CA LEU A 49 -12.34 8.85 -12.60
C LEU A 49 -12.19 9.96 -13.66
N ALA A 50 -11.37 9.74 -14.69
CA ALA A 50 -11.19 10.68 -15.80
C ALA A 50 -12.45 10.88 -16.67
N HIS A 51 -13.43 9.97 -16.60
CA HIS A 51 -14.70 10.15 -17.29
C HIS A 51 -15.65 11.10 -16.52
N PHE A 52 -15.60 11.07 -15.19
CA PHE A 52 -16.54 11.82 -14.33
C PHE A 52 -15.99 13.14 -13.82
N PHE A 53 -14.67 13.30 -13.70
CA PHE A 53 -14.03 14.46 -13.07
C PHE A 53 -13.10 15.22 -14.03
N SER A 54 -12.96 16.53 -13.80
CA SER A 54 -12.02 17.36 -14.54
C SER A 54 -10.56 17.04 -14.19
N ALA A 55 -9.65 17.38 -15.10
CA ALA A 55 -8.22 17.21 -14.89
C ALA A 55 -7.71 17.94 -13.63
N GLU A 56 -8.26 19.12 -13.34
CA GLU A 56 -7.90 19.92 -12.16
C GLU A 56 -8.32 19.25 -10.85
N THR A 57 -9.57 18.77 -10.77
CA THR A 57 -10.06 18.04 -9.59
C THR A 57 -9.28 16.75 -9.37
N LEU A 58 -8.91 16.06 -10.44
CA LEU A 58 -8.10 14.84 -10.34
C LEU A 58 -6.66 15.13 -9.91
N ALA A 59 -6.07 16.24 -10.34
CA ALA A 59 -4.74 16.65 -9.88
C ALA A 59 -4.72 16.88 -8.37
N VAL A 60 -5.73 17.58 -7.83
CA VAL A 60 -5.92 17.77 -6.39
C VAL A 60 -6.12 16.44 -5.66
N TYR A 61 -6.99 15.56 -6.20
CA TYR A 61 -7.24 14.23 -5.63
C TYR A 61 -5.96 13.39 -5.57
N PHE A 62 -5.22 13.25 -6.66
CA PHE A 62 -4.00 12.44 -6.69
C PHE A 62 -2.88 13.03 -5.83
N ALA A 63 -2.76 14.35 -5.77
CA ALA A 63 -1.80 15.01 -4.87
C ALA A 63 -2.08 14.70 -3.40
N ALA A 64 -3.35 14.59 -2.99
CA ALA A 64 -3.72 14.29 -1.61
C ALA A 64 -3.24 12.92 -1.12
N PHE A 65 -3.06 11.94 -2.01
CA PHE A 65 -2.50 10.62 -1.66
C PHE A 65 -0.99 10.62 -1.48
N ARG A 66 -0.28 11.65 -1.95
CA ARG A 66 1.18 11.61 -2.07
C ARG A 66 1.91 11.42 -0.73
N LEU A 67 1.52 12.18 0.31
CA LEU A 67 2.13 12.07 1.63
C LEU A 67 1.84 10.72 2.31
N PRO A 68 0.56 10.28 2.41
CA PRO A 68 0.25 8.96 2.95
C PRO A 68 0.97 7.82 2.23
N GLU A 69 0.99 7.86 0.89
CA GLU A 69 1.59 6.82 0.06
C GLU A 69 3.11 6.74 0.29
N VAL A 70 3.83 7.86 0.25
CA VAL A 70 5.29 7.87 0.46
C VAL A 70 5.68 7.30 1.83
N ILE A 71 4.94 7.64 2.88
CA ILE A 71 5.25 7.14 4.23
C ILE A 71 4.99 5.65 4.33
N PHE A 72 3.88 5.18 3.76
CA PHE A 72 3.59 3.76 3.70
C PHE A 72 4.69 3.01 2.93
N GLU A 73 5.11 3.53 1.77
CA GLU A 73 6.16 2.90 0.97
C GLU A 73 7.50 2.83 1.70
N VAL A 74 7.94 3.94 2.29
CA VAL A 74 9.24 4.00 2.99
C VAL A 74 9.23 3.14 4.25
N LEU A 75 8.18 3.22 5.07
CA LEU A 75 8.13 2.48 6.34
C LEU A 75 7.87 0.99 6.12
N ILE A 76 6.89 0.63 5.29
CA ILE A 76 6.44 -0.76 5.15
C ILE A 76 7.29 -1.51 4.13
N PHE A 77 7.35 -1.03 2.88
CA PHE A 77 8.13 -1.72 1.84
C PHE A 77 9.63 -1.55 2.03
N GLY A 78 10.07 -0.38 2.50
CA GLY A 78 11.48 -0.11 2.76
C GLY A 78 11.97 -0.69 4.09
N ALA A 79 11.79 0.07 5.17
CA ALA A 79 12.43 -0.19 6.46
C ALA A 79 11.95 -1.48 7.12
N LEU A 80 10.64 -1.68 7.23
CA LEU A 80 10.07 -2.83 7.93
C LEU A 80 10.36 -4.12 7.16
N SER A 81 10.02 -4.21 5.88
CA SER A 81 10.18 -5.46 5.11
C SER A 81 11.64 -5.91 5.00
N SER A 82 12.58 -4.98 4.79
CA SER A 82 14.00 -5.31 4.64
C SER A 82 14.65 -5.84 5.92
N ALA A 83 14.26 -5.32 7.09
CA ALA A 83 14.78 -5.77 8.38
C ALA A 83 13.97 -6.94 8.98
N PHE A 84 12.64 -6.89 8.90
CA PHE A 84 11.73 -7.85 9.53
C PHE A 84 11.81 -9.23 8.88
N ILE A 85 11.71 -9.32 7.54
CA ILE A 85 11.59 -10.60 6.83
C ILE A 85 12.80 -11.52 7.10
N PRO A 86 14.07 -11.06 7.01
CA PRO A 86 15.23 -11.90 7.29
C PRO A 86 15.26 -12.38 8.74
N ILE A 87 14.94 -11.51 9.70
CA ILE A 87 14.96 -11.84 11.12
C ILE A 87 13.86 -12.87 11.42
N PHE A 88 12.62 -12.61 11.00
CA PHE A 88 11.49 -13.50 11.21
C PHE A 88 11.74 -14.88 10.59
N THR A 89 12.19 -14.92 9.33
CA THR A 89 12.49 -16.18 8.64
C THR A 89 13.65 -16.95 9.29
N SER A 90 14.62 -16.27 9.89
CA SER A 90 15.71 -16.91 10.64
C SER A 90 15.22 -17.61 11.92
N TYR A 91 14.25 -17.04 12.64
CA TYR A 91 13.65 -17.69 13.81
C TYR A 91 12.80 -18.89 13.41
N ILE A 92 12.00 -18.74 12.35
CA ILE A 92 11.20 -19.84 11.81
C ILE A 92 12.08 -21.01 11.34
N SER A 93 13.20 -20.74 10.66
CA SER A 93 14.12 -21.79 10.18
C SER A 93 14.79 -22.54 11.33
N ARG A 94 15.02 -21.87 12.47
CA ARG A 94 15.53 -22.47 13.72
C ARG A 94 14.44 -23.17 14.54
N LYS A 95 13.21 -23.29 14.02
CA LYS A 95 12.02 -23.85 14.72
C LYS A 95 11.64 -23.09 16.01
N GLN A 96 12.07 -21.84 16.14
CA GLN A 96 11.80 -20.95 17.27
C GLN A 96 10.55 -20.10 16.99
N LYS A 97 9.39 -20.76 16.92
CA LYS A 97 8.14 -20.11 16.50
C LYS A 97 7.68 -19.01 17.45
N ASP A 98 7.76 -19.25 18.76
CA ASP A 98 7.29 -18.28 19.76
C ASP A 98 8.12 -16.99 19.71
N GLN A 99 9.43 -17.12 19.53
CA GLN A 99 10.32 -15.98 19.32
C GLN A 99 10.04 -15.26 18.00
N ALA A 100 9.76 -15.99 16.91
CA ALA A 100 9.38 -15.38 15.64
C ALA A 100 8.11 -14.53 15.78
N TRP A 101 7.08 -15.05 16.46
CA TRP A 101 5.83 -14.33 16.71
C TRP A 101 6.02 -13.14 17.65
N TYR A 102 6.89 -13.27 18.66
CA TYR A 102 7.27 -12.15 19.51
C TYR A 102 7.91 -11.01 18.71
N VAL A 103 8.89 -11.33 17.85
CA VAL A 103 9.51 -10.34 16.97
C VAL A 103 8.47 -9.71 16.04
N ALA A 104 7.57 -10.50 15.46
CA ALA A 104 6.48 -9.96 14.63
C ALA A 104 5.59 -8.98 15.41
N ALA A 105 5.17 -9.33 16.62
CA ALA A 105 4.37 -8.45 17.45
C ALA A 105 5.11 -7.15 17.79
N VAL A 106 6.38 -7.23 18.20
CA VAL A 106 7.19 -6.05 18.52
C VAL A 106 7.41 -5.17 17.30
N SER A 107 7.78 -5.75 16.16
CA SER A 107 7.99 -5.01 14.91
C SER A 107 6.73 -4.34 14.41
N LEU A 108 5.58 -5.02 14.48
CA LEU A 108 4.28 -4.44 14.08
C LEU A 108 3.84 -3.33 15.02
N ASN A 109 3.97 -3.51 16.34
CA ASN A 109 3.64 -2.45 17.31
C ASN A 109 4.54 -1.23 17.12
N PHE A 110 5.83 -1.44 16.86
CA PHE A 110 6.77 -0.35 16.61
C PHE A 110 6.45 0.37 15.29
N ALA A 111 6.18 -0.37 14.21
CA ALA A 111 5.76 0.19 12.94
C ALA A 111 4.46 0.99 13.07
N PHE A 112 3.48 0.46 13.81
CA PHE A 112 2.23 1.15 14.11
C PHE A 112 2.49 2.46 14.86
N LEU A 113 3.31 2.44 15.92
CA LEU A 113 3.61 3.62 16.72
C LEU A 113 4.30 4.72 15.87
N ILE A 114 5.27 4.34 15.04
CA ILE A 114 5.94 5.26 14.10
C ILE A 114 4.92 5.80 13.08
N PHE A 115 4.11 4.93 12.49
CA PHE A 115 3.13 5.32 11.49
C PHE A 115 2.09 6.29 12.09
N SER A 116 1.56 6.01 13.28
CA SER A 116 0.66 6.90 14.00
C SER A 116 1.31 8.26 14.31
N PHE A 117 2.57 8.26 14.75
CA PHE A 117 3.30 9.51 15.00
C PHE A 117 3.45 10.34 13.71
N LEU A 118 3.88 9.73 12.62
CA LEU A 118 4.03 10.40 11.32
C LEU A 118 2.68 10.86 10.74
N ALA A 119 1.63 10.06 10.92
CA ALA A 119 0.27 10.40 10.52
C ALA A 119 -0.23 11.66 11.23
N ILE A 120 -0.01 11.76 12.55
CA ILE A 120 -0.33 12.96 13.35
C ILE A 120 0.46 14.17 12.85
N LEU A 121 1.76 14.00 12.59
CA LEU A 121 2.59 15.08 12.05
C LEU A 121 2.06 15.58 10.70
N ILE A 122 1.75 14.69 9.75
CA ILE A 122 1.14 15.15 8.49
C ILE A 122 -0.21 15.78 8.74
N PHE A 123 -1.06 15.21 9.59
CA PHE A 123 -2.40 15.73 9.84
C PHE A 123 -2.35 17.21 10.27
N ILE A 124 -1.43 17.52 11.20
CA ILE A 124 -1.21 18.89 11.70
C ILE A 124 -0.54 19.76 10.62
N PHE A 125 0.55 19.28 10.02
CA PHE A 125 1.40 20.05 9.12
C PHE A 125 1.07 19.88 7.63
N ALA A 126 -0.10 19.35 7.27
CA ALA A 126 -0.45 19.01 5.88
C ALA A 126 -0.29 20.22 4.93
N ASN A 127 -0.80 21.38 5.32
CA ASN A 127 -0.75 22.58 4.46
C ASN A 127 0.70 23.03 4.16
N PRO A 128 1.58 23.30 5.15
CA PRO A 128 2.97 23.67 4.85
C PRO A 128 3.76 22.56 4.16
N LEU A 129 3.48 21.28 4.47
CA LEU A 129 4.12 20.16 3.77
C LEU A 129 3.77 20.18 2.28
N TYR A 130 2.50 20.32 1.92
CA TYR A 130 2.07 20.37 0.52
C TYR A 130 2.58 21.59 -0.24
N ARG A 131 2.74 22.75 0.41
CA ARG A 131 3.41 23.90 -0.21
C ARG A 131 4.87 23.59 -0.60
N LEU A 132 5.54 22.74 0.16
CA LEU A 132 6.92 22.34 -0.12
C LEU A 132 7.01 21.23 -1.18
N ILE A 133 6.18 20.20 -1.05
CA ILE A 133 6.28 19.00 -1.91
C ILE A 133 5.51 19.12 -3.23
N ALA A 134 4.56 20.05 -3.30
CA ALA A 134 3.70 20.26 -4.47
C ALA A 134 3.51 21.77 -4.75
N PRO A 135 4.60 22.52 -5.02
CA PRO A 135 4.55 23.98 -5.17
C PRO A 135 3.81 24.47 -6.42
N GLY A 136 3.44 23.56 -7.34
CA GLY A 136 2.73 23.90 -8.58
C GLY A 136 1.23 24.14 -8.43
N PHE A 137 0.66 23.95 -7.24
CA PHE A 137 -0.77 24.18 -6.97
C PHE A 137 -1.03 25.58 -6.43
N ALA A 138 -2.19 26.15 -6.77
CA ALA A 138 -2.65 27.40 -6.17
C ALA A 138 -2.84 27.25 -4.64
N PRO A 139 -2.79 28.33 -3.86
CA PRO A 139 -3.00 28.27 -2.41
C PRO A 139 -4.34 27.61 -2.00
N GLU A 140 -5.39 27.85 -2.77
CA GLU A 140 -6.73 27.30 -2.56
C GLU A 140 -6.72 25.77 -2.78
N GLN A 141 -6.12 25.33 -3.89
CA GLN A 141 -5.95 23.91 -4.21
C GLN A 141 -5.09 23.21 -3.15
N THR A 142 -4.03 23.85 -2.68
CA THR A 142 -3.16 23.31 -1.61
C THR A 142 -3.94 23.09 -0.31
N SER A 143 -4.87 24.00 0.02
CA SER A 143 -5.77 23.84 1.15
C SER A 143 -6.72 22.64 0.98
N GLN A 144 -7.26 22.46 -0.23
CA GLN A 144 -8.09 21.30 -0.57
C GLN A 144 -7.32 19.99 -0.49
N ILE A 145 -6.12 19.94 -1.05
CA ILE A 145 -5.21 18.78 -0.95
C ILE A 145 -5.00 18.42 0.52
N ALA A 146 -4.62 19.40 1.35
CA ALA A 146 -4.38 19.18 2.78
C ALA A 146 -5.63 18.65 3.51
N SER A 147 -6.82 19.14 3.18
CA SER A 147 -8.09 18.66 3.76
C SER A 147 -8.41 17.23 3.35
N LEU A 148 -8.22 16.88 2.07
CA LEU A 148 -8.39 15.51 1.58
C LEU A 148 -7.38 14.57 2.23
N THR A 149 -6.12 14.96 2.36
CA THR A 149 -5.10 14.14 3.03
C THR A 149 -5.45 13.87 4.48
N ARG A 150 -6.02 14.83 5.21
CA ARG A 150 -6.48 14.61 6.58
C ARG A 150 -7.56 13.54 6.65
N ILE A 151 -8.50 13.54 5.71
CA ILE A 151 -9.52 12.49 5.60
C ILE A 151 -8.86 11.14 5.31
N LEU A 152 -7.92 11.09 4.36
CA LEU A 152 -7.24 9.86 3.97
C LEU A 152 -6.39 9.25 5.09
N ILE A 153 -5.82 10.08 5.97
CA ILE A 153 -5.03 9.60 7.12
C ILE A 153 -5.91 9.00 8.20
N LEU A 154 -7.16 9.45 8.32
CA LEU A 154 -8.10 8.97 9.33
C LEU A 154 -8.96 7.78 8.86
N ALA A 155 -9.04 7.55 7.55
CA ALA A 155 -9.81 6.47 6.93
C ALA A 155 -9.09 5.12 6.99
#